data_AF-A0A955NDM7-F1
#
_entry.id   AF-A0A955NDM7-F1
#
_cell.length_a   1.000
_cell.length_b   1.000
_cell.length_c   1.000
_cell.angle_alpha   90.00
_cell.angle_beta   90.00
_cell.angle_gamma   90.00
#
_symmetry.space_group_name_H-M   'P 1'
#
loop_
_entity.id
_entity.type
_entity.pdbx_description
1 polymer ?
#
loop_
_entity_poly.entity_id
_entity_poly.type
_entity_poly.pdbx_seq_one_letter_code
_entity_poly.pdbx_strand_id
1 'polypeptide(L)'
;MTLEGYIGPPPHHLAQEFVKGWSAFRERMEDGINAPNLDDTTENNFLNLKIQLLGRSRIIDTVTEGDWGLHGKIKGLLNLCQSLDFIRQESAIMHDSIRNQWHDLFIQVSKSISVFHEKAEAEDNLG
;
A
#
# COMPACT_ATOMS: atom_id res chain seq x y z
N MET A 1 18.87 14.87 -7.55
CA MET A 1 19.59 13.77 -6.86
C MET A 1 19.88 12.74 -7.94
N THR A 2 21.11 12.72 -8.45
CA THR A 2 21.53 11.80 -9.51
C THR A 2 21.74 10.41 -8.90
N LEU A 3 21.24 9.37 -9.57
CA LEU A 3 21.21 7.96 -9.15
C LEU A 3 22.60 7.28 -9.13
N GLU A 4 23.69 8.04 -8.97
CA GLU A 4 25.04 7.47 -8.89
C GLU A 4 25.30 6.98 -7.46
N GLY A 5 25.10 5.68 -7.23
CA GLY A 5 25.60 5.00 -6.03
C GLY A 5 24.57 4.33 -5.12
N TYR A 6 23.28 4.27 -5.48
CA TYR A 6 22.30 3.50 -4.69
C TYR A 6 22.34 2.00 -5.06
N ILE A 7 22.99 1.20 -4.21
CA ILE A 7 23.02 -0.27 -4.29
C ILE A 7 21.86 -0.85 -3.48
N GLY A 8 20.63 -0.45 -3.78
CA GLY A 8 19.43 -1.03 -3.18
C GLY A 8 18.65 -1.89 -4.17
N PRO A 9 17.59 -2.58 -3.71
CA PRO A 9 16.74 -3.35 -4.60
C PRO A 9 16.17 -2.44 -5.70
N PRO A 10 16.02 -2.95 -6.94
CA PRO A 10 15.40 -2.19 -8.01
C PRO A 10 14.01 -1.68 -7.60
N PRO A 11 13.57 -0.50 -8.09
CA PRO A 11 12.27 0.07 -7.74
C PRO A 11 11.08 -0.88 -7.95
N HIS A 12 11.13 -1.75 -8.96
CA HIS A 12 10.08 -2.74 -9.21
C HIS A 12 10.00 -3.81 -8.10
N HIS A 13 11.12 -4.25 -7.52
CA HIS A 13 11.12 -5.16 -6.37
C HIS A 13 10.46 -4.51 -5.16
N LEU A 14 10.82 -3.26 -4.88
CA LEU A 14 10.24 -2.49 -3.78
C LEU A 14 8.73 -2.25 -3.97
N ALA A 15 8.27 -2.10 -5.22
CA ALA A 15 6.86 -1.97 -5.55
C ALA A 15 6.09 -3.28 -5.36
N GLN A 16 6.68 -4.43 -5.72
CA GLN A 16 6.09 -5.74 -5.44
C GLN A 16 6.00 -6.02 -3.93
N GLU A 17 7.03 -5.66 -3.15
CA GLU A 17 6.98 -5.75 -1.69
C GLU A 17 5.89 -4.86 -1.10
N PHE A 18 5.72 -3.64 -1.64
CA PHE A 18 4.62 -2.77 -1.25
C PHE A 18 3.26 -3.43 -1.50
N VAL A 19 3.04 -4.03 -2.68
CA VAL A 19 1.78 -4.73 -3.01
C VAL A 19 1.52 -5.91 -2.08
N LYS A 20 2.54 -6.69 -1.73
CA LYS A 20 2.41 -7.79 -0.76
C LYS A 20 2.00 -7.28 0.62
N GLY A 21 2.69 -6.24 1.12
CA GLY A 21 2.35 -5.61 2.40
C GLY A 21 0.95 -5.00 2.39
N TRP A 22 0.56 -4.40 1.26
CA TRP A 22 -0.75 -3.80 1.06
C TRP A 22 -1.83 -4.87 1.22
N SER A 23 -1.76 -5.96 0.45
CA SER A 23 -2.70 -7.08 0.57
C SER A 23 -2.79 -7.65 1.98
N ALA A 24 -1.65 -7.84 2.65
CA ALA A 24 -1.61 -8.32 4.03
C ALA A 24 -2.30 -7.36 5.02
N PHE A 25 -2.14 -6.04 4.83
CA PHE A 25 -2.81 -5.05 5.67
C PHE A 25 -4.34 -5.12 5.55
N ARG A 26 -4.87 -5.28 4.33
CA ARG A 26 -6.31 -5.48 4.12
C ARG A 26 -6.81 -6.76 4.76
N GLU A 27 -6.10 -7.87 4.59
CA GLU A 27 -6.45 -9.14 5.21
C GLU A 27 -6.54 -8.99 6.73
N ARG A 28 -5.52 -8.40 7.37
CA ARG A 28 -5.54 -8.12 8.81
C ARG A 28 -6.65 -7.16 9.24
N MET A 29 -7.00 -6.19 8.40
CA MET A 29 -8.13 -5.29 8.65
C MET A 29 -9.45 -6.06 8.66
N GLU A 30 -9.73 -6.86 7.63
CA GLU A 30 -10.98 -7.63 7.53
C GLU A 30 -11.04 -8.70 8.63
N ASP A 31 -9.95 -9.39 8.93
CA ASP A 31 -9.86 -10.32 10.05
C ASP A 31 -10.15 -9.61 11.38
N GLY A 32 -9.54 -8.44 11.58
CA GLY A 32 -9.73 -7.63 12.78
C GLY A 32 -11.15 -7.09 12.92
N ILE A 33 -11.81 -6.70 11.82
CA ILE A 33 -13.22 -6.29 11.81
C ILE A 33 -14.12 -7.45 12.26
N ASN A 34 -13.87 -8.66 11.75
CA ASN A 34 -14.72 -9.82 11.98
C ASN A 34 -14.36 -10.63 13.23
N ALA A 35 -13.23 -10.35 13.88
CA ALA A 35 -12.78 -11.13 15.03
C ALA A 35 -13.75 -10.98 16.23
N PRO A 36 -14.09 -12.06 16.95
CA PRO A 36 -14.97 -11.97 18.11
C PRO A 36 -14.34 -11.15 19.25
N ASN A 37 -13.03 -11.30 19.44
CA ASN A 37 -12.23 -10.50 20.38
C ASN A 37 -11.02 -9.94 19.63
N LEU A 38 -10.63 -8.72 19.97
CA LEU A 38 -9.42 -8.08 19.47
C LEU A 38 -8.37 -8.09 20.58
N ASP A 39 -7.31 -8.87 20.40
CA ASP A 39 -6.18 -8.86 21.32
C ASP A 39 -5.11 -7.84 20.91
N ASP A 40 -4.29 -7.43 21.88
CA ASP A 40 -3.22 -6.46 21.67
C ASP A 40 -2.21 -6.94 20.62
N THR A 41 -2.03 -8.25 20.47
CA THR A 41 -1.08 -8.80 19.48
C THR A 41 -1.58 -8.52 18.06
N THR A 42 -2.87 -8.70 17.82
CA THR A 42 -3.52 -8.45 16.53
C THR A 42 -3.53 -6.96 16.20
N GLU A 43 -3.90 -6.11 17.17
CA GLU A 43 -3.83 -4.65 17.03
C GLU A 43 -2.40 -4.19 16.71
N ASN A 44 -1.41 -4.62 17.48
CA ASN A 44 -0.01 -4.23 17.26
C ASN A 44 0.52 -4.70 15.90
N ASN A 45 0.15 -5.91 15.46
CA ASN A 45 0.53 -6.41 14.13
C ASN A 45 -0.06 -5.54 13.02
N PHE A 46 -1.33 -5.14 13.15
CA PHE A 46 -1.99 -4.24 12.21
C PHE A 46 -1.30 -2.87 12.16
N LEU A 47 -1.02 -2.26 13.31
CA LEU A 47 -0.32 -0.97 13.39
C LEU A 47 1.10 -1.04 12.82
N ASN A 48 1.82 -2.14 13.06
CA ASN A 48 3.15 -2.36 12.50
C ASN A 48 3.11 -2.45 10.96
N LEU A 49 2.15 -3.17 10.39
CA LEU A 49 1.95 -3.21 8.94
C LEU A 49 1.63 -1.83 8.37
N LYS A 50 0.76 -1.07 9.05
CA LYS A 50 0.44 0.32 8.68
C LYS A 50 1.69 1.20 8.61
N ILE A 51 2.54 1.16 9.65
CA ILE A 51 3.77 1.95 9.72
C ILE A 51 4.72 1.57 8.58
N GLN A 52 4.90 0.27 8.31
CA GLN A 52 5.73 -0.20 7.21
C GLN A 52 5.22 0.29 5.85
N LEU A 53 3.90 0.23 5.63
CA LEU A 53 3.28 0.71 4.39
C LEU A 53 3.40 2.23 4.24
N LEU A 54 3.19 3.00 5.31
CA LEU A 54 3.37 4.45 5.28
C LEU A 54 4.82 4.81 4.91
N GLY A 55 5.80 4.15 5.52
CA GLY A 55 7.22 4.36 5.23
C GLY A 55 7.61 4.00 3.79
N ARG A 56 6.99 2.95 3.24
CA ARG A 56 7.28 2.46 1.88
C ARG A 56 6.45 3.13 0.79
N SER A 57 5.31 3.74 1.11
CA SER A 57 4.35 4.26 0.13
C SER A 57 4.91 5.30 -0.84
N ARG A 58 6.02 5.98 -0.50
CA ARG A 58 6.72 6.89 -1.41
C ARG A 58 7.33 6.20 -2.63
N ILE A 59 7.60 4.89 -2.55
CA ILE A 59 8.10 4.13 -3.72
C ILE A 59 7.11 4.19 -4.88
N ILE A 60 5.82 4.31 -4.59
CA ILE A 60 4.79 4.40 -5.62
C ILE A 60 4.92 5.71 -6.40
N ASP A 61 5.29 6.82 -5.76
CA ASP A 61 5.57 8.07 -6.48
C ASP A 61 6.79 7.90 -7.40
N THR A 62 7.83 7.20 -6.96
CA THR A 62 9.00 6.90 -7.81
C THR A 62 8.60 6.09 -9.04
N VAL A 63 7.78 5.05 -8.86
CA VAL A 63 7.33 4.15 -9.94
C VAL A 63 6.35 4.84 -10.89
N THR A 64 5.60 5.82 -10.40
CA THR A 64 4.62 6.60 -11.19
C THR A 64 5.17 7.91 -11.72
N GLU A 65 6.45 8.22 -11.48
CA GLU A 65 7.05 9.53 -11.75
C GLU A 65 6.26 10.70 -11.09
N GLY A 66 5.46 10.41 -10.07
CA GLY A 66 4.61 11.38 -9.35
C GLY A 66 3.28 11.73 -10.03
N ASP A 67 2.99 11.22 -11.23
CA ASP A 67 1.89 11.69 -12.09
C ASP A 67 0.48 11.40 -11.56
N TRP A 68 0.35 10.53 -10.56
CA TRP A 68 -0.94 9.97 -10.14
C TRP A 68 -1.36 10.34 -8.71
N GLY A 69 -0.50 11.03 -7.96
CA GLY A 69 -0.73 11.40 -6.56
C GLY A 69 -1.05 10.22 -5.65
N LEU A 70 -0.64 9.00 -6.02
CA LEU A 70 -1.06 7.77 -5.34
C LEU A 70 -0.55 7.70 -3.91
N HIS A 71 0.66 8.20 -3.63
CA HIS A 71 1.15 8.26 -2.26
C HIS A 71 0.21 9.01 -1.32
N GLY A 72 -0.32 10.16 -1.76
CA GLY A 72 -1.25 10.96 -0.96
C GLY A 72 -2.55 10.20 -0.68
N LYS A 73 -3.11 9.53 -1.70
CA LYS A 73 -4.33 8.73 -1.55
C LYS A 73 -4.12 7.50 -0.67
N ILE A 74 -3.00 6.79 -0.84
CA ILE A 74 -2.59 5.65 0.00
C ILE A 74 -2.48 6.10 1.46
N LYS A 75 -1.77 7.20 1.73
CA LYS A 75 -1.67 7.75 3.08
C LYS A 75 -3.03 8.14 3.65
N GLY A 76 -3.88 8.75 2.84
CA GLY A 76 -5.25 9.10 3.22
C GLY A 76 -6.02 7.87 3.71
N LEU A 77 -6.04 6.80 2.90
CA LEU A 77 -6.73 5.56 3.25
C LEU A 77 -6.14 4.91 4.50
N LEU A 78 -4.82 4.78 4.60
CA LEU A 78 -4.17 4.22 5.79
C LEU A 78 -4.48 5.02 7.06
N ASN A 79 -4.66 6.34 6.95
CA ASN A 79 -5.00 7.19 8.07
C ASN A 79 -6.47 7.10 8.50
N LEU A 80 -7.39 6.76 7.58
CA LEU A 80 -8.77 6.41 7.94
C LEU A 80 -8.80 5.15 8.81
N CYS A 81 -7.87 4.23 8.56
CA CYS A 81 -7.71 3.00 9.31
C CYS A 81 -6.83 3.23 10.55
N GLN A 82 -7.30 3.99 11.54
CA GLN A 82 -6.50 4.43 12.70
C GLN A 82 -5.93 3.26 13.53
N SER A 83 -6.82 2.33 13.92
CA SER A 83 -6.60 1.11 14.71
C SER A 83 -7.67 0.08 14.31
N LEU A 84 -7.50 -1.21 14.59
CA LEU A 84 -8.59 -2.18 14.35
C LEU A 84 -9.79 -1.89 15.26
N ASP A 85 -9.55 -1.51 16.52
CA ASP A 85 -10.63 -1.17 17.46
C ASP A 85 -11.53 -0.05 16.92
N PHE A 86 -10.92 1.07 16.52
CA PHE A 86 -11.62 2.17 15.83
C PHE A 86 -12.44 1.67 14.63
N ILE A 87 -11.82 0.94 13.70
CA ILE A 87 -12.51 0.50 12.47
C ILE A 87 -13.67 -0.44 12.80
N ARG A 88 -13.55 -1.33 13.79
CA ARG A 88 -14.64 -2.25 14.20
C ARG A 88 -15.88 -1.51 14.69
N GLN A 89 -15.70 -0.36 15.31
CA GLN A 89 -16.79 0.45 15.86
C GLN A 89 -17.47 1.33 14.79
N GLU A 90 -16.88 1.44 13.61
CA GLU A 90 -17.43 2.21 12.50
C GLU A 90 -18.65 1.53 11.86
N SER A 91 -19.42 2.32 11.12
CA SER A 91 -20.61 1.84 10.41
C SER A 91 -20.25 0.92 9.23
N ALA A 92 -21.19 0.04 8.85
CA ALA A 92 -21.06 -0.78 7.64
C ALA A 92 -20.84 0.06 6.36
N ILE A 93 -21.45 1.25 6.28
CA ILE A 93 -21.25 2.20 5.17
C ILE A 93 -19.79 2.67 5.13
N MET A 94 -19.17 2.92 6.29
CA MET A 94 -17.77 3.28 6.37
C MET A 94 -16.86 2.12 5.98
N HIS A 95 -17.17 0.90 6.42
CA HIS A 95 -16.44 -0.31 6.00
C HIS A 95 -16.47 -0.50 4.48
N ASP A 96 -17.65 -0.35 3.86
CA ASP A 96 -17.80 -0.44 2.42
C ASP A 96 -17.05 0.68 1.69
N SER A 97 -17.05 1.91 2.24
CA SER A 97 -16.29 3.03 1.70
C SER A 97 -14.78 2.77 1.73
N ILE A 98 -14.25 2.25 2.85
CA ILE A 98 -12.84 1.86 2.98
C ILE A 98 -12.51 0.77 1.95
N ARG A 99 -13.37 -0.25 1.80
CA ARG A 99 -13.15 -1.35 0.86
C ARG A 99 -13.15 -0.88 -0.60
N ASN A 100 -14.05 0.02 -0.97
CA ASN A 100 -14.10 0.58 -2.32
C ASN A 100 -12.85 1.43 -2.61
N GLN A 101 -12.47 2.33 -1.70
CA GLN A 101 -11.23 3.10 -1.84
C GLN A 101 -9.99 2.20 -1.95
N TRP A 102 -9.98 1.10 -1.20
CA TRP A 102 -8.93 0.10 -1.27
C TRP A 102 -8.83 -0.55 -2.65
N HIS A 103 -9.95 -1.03 -3.20
CA HIS A 103 -9.97 -1.65 -4.53
C HIS A 103 -9.53 -0.67 -5.61
N ASP A 104 -10.05 0.56 -5.57
CA ASP A 104 -9.69 1.59 -6.55
C ASP A 104 -8.20 1.92 -6.53
N LEU A 105 -7.60 2.01 -5.34
CA LEU A 105 -6.17 2.26 -5.20
C LEU A 105 -5.33 1.04 -5.58
N PHE A 106 -5.78 -0.17 -5.27
CA PHE A 106 -5.09 -1.39 -5.65
C PHE A 106 -4.96 -1.50 -7.19
N ILE A 107 -6.03 -1.19 -7.92
CA ILE A 107 -6.03 -1.20 -9.39
C ILE A 107 -5.06 -0.13 -9.92
N GLN A 108 -5.12 1.10 -9.38
CA GLN A 108 -4.24 2.20 -9.80
C GLN A 108 -2.76 1.88 -9.56
N VAL A 109 -2.43 1.35 -8.37
CA VAL A 109 -1.06 0.94 -8.03
C VAL A 109 -0.58 -0.18 -8.94
N SER A 110 -1.39 -1.23 -9.11
CA SER A 110 -1.01 -2.38 -9.96
C SER A 110 -0.77 -1.97 -11.41
N LYS A 111 -1.64 -1.12 -11.97
CA LYS A 111 -1.47 -0.58 -13.32
C LYS A 111 -0.17 0.23 -13.44
N SER A 112 0.11 1.07 -12.44
CA SER A 112 1.32 1.90 -12.42
C SER A 112 2.59 1.07 -12.40
N ILE A 113 2.61 0.00 -11.60
CA ILE A 113 3.74 -0.93 -11.52
C ILE A 113 3.94 -1.66 -12.86
N SER A 114 2.86 -2.07 -13.52
CA SER A 114 2.95 -2.72 -14.84
C SER A 114 3.57 -1.81 -15.89
N VAL A 115 3.10 -0.55 -15.97
CA VAL A 115 3.64 0.45 -16.92
C VAL A 115 5.12 0.71 -16.67
N PHE A 116 5.52 0.83 -15.41
CA PHE A 116 6.92 0.99 -15.06
C PHE A 116 7.78 -0.21 -15.48
N HIS A 117 7.26 -1.43 -15.31
CA HIS A 117 7.97 -2.65 -15.71
C HIS A 117 8.17 -2.72 -17.23
N GLU A 118 7.11 -2.43 -18.00
CA GLU A 118 7.18 -2.38 -19.46
C GLU A 118 8.21 -1.37 -19.97
N LYS A 119 8.29 -0.18 -19.34
CA LYS A 119 9.31 0.84 -19.66
C LYS A 119 10.72 0.34 -19.35
N ALA A 120 10.94 -0.21 -18.16
CA ALA A 120 12.25 -0.71 -17.75
C ALA A 120 12.76 -1.84 -18.67
N GLU A 121 11.89 -2.78 -19.03
CA GLU A 121 12.24 -3.85 -19.98
C GLU A 121 12.54 -3.32 -21.38
N ALA A 122 11.83 -2.29 -21.84
CA ALA A 122 12.12 -1.68 -23.15
C ALA A 122 13.48 -0.98 -23.18
N GLU A 123 13.88 -0.32 -22.09
CA GLU A 123 15.18 0.34 -21.94
C GLU A 123 16.34 -0.67 -21.90
N ASP A 124 16.19 -1.78 -21.17
CA ASP A 124 17.21 -2.84 -21.08
C ASP A 124 17.40 -3.61 -22.40
N ASN A 125 16.37 -3.71 -23.25
CA ASN A 125 16.46 -4.38 -24.56
C ASN A 125 17.05 -3.51 -25.67
N LEU A 126 17.26 -2.21 -25.42
CA LEU A 126 17.82 -1.24 -26.36
C LEU A 126 19.28 -0.85 -26.05
N GLY A 127 19.82 -1.29 -24.91
CA GLY A 127 21.21 -1.10 -24.48
C GLY A 127 22.09 -2.31 -24.74
#